data_AF-A0A962I8H9-F1
#
_entry.id   AF-A0A962I8H9-F1
#
_cell.length_a   1.000
_cell.length_b   1.000
_cell.length_c   1.000
_cell.angle_alpha   90.00
_cell.angle_beta   90.00
_cell.angle_gamma   90.00
#
_symmetry.space_group_name_H-M   'P 1'
#
loop_
_entity.id
_entity.type
_entity.pdbx_description
1 polymer ?
#
loop_
_entity_poly.entity_id
_entity_poly.type
_entity_poly.pdbx_seq_one_letter_code
_entity_poly.pdbx_strand_id
1 'polypeptide(L)'
;MANAQLFASFHGALMPNATATNEAGGLAYARSPEATLALYAATGCLNRTYYASAGEQLDQALALAAQCDAAFVARTAVYARKVAHMKDMPALLLATLSTRDGDLLTKAFPHVV
;
A
#
# COMPACT_ATOMS: atom_id res chain seq x y z
N MET A 1 -40.66 18.17 -10.93
CA MET A 1 -40.42 17.03 -11.86
C MET A 1 -39.07 16.43 -11.54
N ALA A 2 -38.96 15.10 -11.49
CA ALA A 2 -37.68 14.42 -11.25
C ALA A 2 -36.77 14.57 -12.49
N ASN A 3 -35.50 14.93 -12.29
CA ASN A 3 -34.52 15.02 -13.36
C ASN A 3 -34.02 13.61 -13.73
N ALA A 4 -34.50 13.06 -14.86
CA ALA A 4 -34.13 11.74 -15.33
C ALA A 4 -32.65 11.61 -15.73
N GLN A 5 -31.96 12.73 -16.00
CA GLN A 5 -30.51 12.71 -16.27
C GLN A 5 -29.69 12.45 -15.00
N LEU A 6 -30.23 12.75 -13.82
CA LEU A 6 -29.53 12.61 -12.54
C LEU A 6 -29.38 11.15 -12.10
N PHE A 7 -30.27 10.27 -12.58
CA PHE A 7 -30.27 8.82 -12.33
C PHE A 7 -30.11 8.00 -13.61
N ALA A 8 -29.52 8.58 -14.66
CA ALA A 8 -29.31 7.89 -15.93
C ALA A 8 -28.29 6.74 -15.78
N SER A 9 -28.81 5.54 -15.54
CA SER A 9 -28.06 4.29 -15.35
C SER A 9 -27.22 3.87 -16.57
N PHE A 10 -27.44 4.48 -17.73
CA PHE A 10 -26.64 4.25 -18.94
C PHE A 10 -25.18 4.67 -18.81
N HIS A 11 -24.85 5.71 -18.04
CA HIS A 11 -23.45 6.11 -17.84
C HIS A 11 -22.69 5.08 -16.99
N GLY A 12 -23.35 4.40 -16.05
CA GLY A 12 -22.74 3.33 -15.25
C GLY A 12 -22.42 2.08 -16.08
N ALA A 13 -23.23 1.77 -17.10
CA ALA A 13 -22.99 0.61 -17.97
C ALA A 13 -21.75 0.76 -18.88
N LEU A 14 -21.27 1.98 -19.10
CA LEU A 14 -20.08 2.28 -19.89
C LEU A 14 -18.81 2.44 -19.03
N MET A 15 -18.94 2.40 -17.70
CA MET A 15 -17.80 2.49 -16.79
C MET A 15 -17.12 1.12 -16.63
N PRO A 16 -15.80 1.10 -16.34
CA PRO A 16 -15.11 -0.14 -16.00
C PRO A 16 -15.78 -0.84 -14.82
N ASN A 17 -15.91 -2.16 -14.89
CA ASN A 17 -16.42 -2.93 -13.77
C ASN A 17 -15.44 -2.86 -12.59
N ALA A 18 -16.01 -2.87 -11.38
CA ALA A 18 -15.26 -3.01 -10.15
C ALA A 18 -14.40 -4.28 -10.20
N THR A 19 -13.14 -4.16 -9.77
CA THR A 19 -12.16 -5.25 -9.80
C THR A 19 -11.90 -5.86 -8.43
N ALA A 20 -12.51 -5.31 -7.37
CA ALA A 20 -12.38 -5.77 -6.01
C ALA A 20 -13.63 -5.44 -5.18
N THR A 21 -13.67 -5.97 -3.96
CA THR A 21 -14.59 -5.55 -2.88
C THR A 21 -13.76 -5.05 -1.71
N ASN A 22 -14.19 -3.97 -1.05
CA ASN A 22 -13.53 -3.47 0.15
C ASN A 22 -13.96 -4.27 1.40
N GLU A 23 -13.31 -3.97 2.53
CA GLU A 23 -13.58 -4.62 3.82
C GLU A 23 -15.01 -4.39 4.37
N ALA A 24 -15.75 -3.43 3.83
CA ALA A 24 -17.15 -3.18 4.16
C ALA A 24 -18.13 -3.90 3.21
N GLY A 25 -17.64 -4.68 2.25
CA GLY A 25 -18.45 -5.40 1.25
C GLY A 25 -18.89 -4.54 0.06
N GLY A 26 -18.41 -3.30 -0.04
CA GLY A 26 -18.70 -2.41 -1.17
C GLY A 26 -17.81 -2.68 -2.39
N LEU A 27 -18.31 -2.36 -3.58
CA LEU A 27 -17.54 -2.43 -4.82
C LEU A 27 -16.33 -1.48 -4.79
N ALA A 28 -15.17 -1.97 -5.24
CA ALA A 28 -13.90 -1.25 -5.22
C ALA A 28 -13.02 -1.61 -6.43
N TYR A 29 -11.86 -0.97 -6.53
CA TYR A 29 -10.87 -1.24 -7.57
C TYR A 29 -9.54 -1.64 -6.96
N ALA A 30 -8.99 -2.76 -7.41
CA ALA A 30 -7.67 -3.23 -7.02
C ALA A 30 -6.59 -2.24 -7.51
N ARG A 31 -5.63 -1.95 -6.63
CA ARG A 31 -4.42 -1.20 -6.95
C ARG A 31 -3.29 -2.16 -7.32
N SER A 32 -2.28 -1.68 -8.03
CA SER A 32 -1.05 -2.47 -8.22
C SER A 32 -0.38 -2.73 -6.87
N PRO A 33 0.43 -3.80 -6.74
CA PRO A 33 1.19 -4.07 -5.52
C PRO A 33 2.06 -2.87 -5.09
N GLU A 34 2.71 -2.19 -6.04
CA GLU A 34 3.57 -1.04 -5.79
C GLU A 34 2.78 0.15 -5.25
N ALA A 35 1.64 0.46 -5.87
CA ALA A 35 0.77 1.55 -5.41
C ALA A 35 0.17 1.24 -4.04
N THR A 36 -0.16 -0.01 -3.77
CA THR A 36 -0.69 -0.45 -2.48
C THR A 36 0.39 -0.39 -1.40
N LEU A 37 1.60 -0.88 -1.69
CA LEU A 37 2.75 -0.81 -0.79
C LEU A 37 3.12 0.64 -0.46
N ALA A 38 3.13 1.53 -1.46
CA ALA A 38 3.45 2.94 -1.24
C ALA A 38 2.44 3.62 -0.29
N LEU A 39 1.15 3.34 -0.45
CA LEU A 39 0.11 3.83 0.46
C LEU A 39 0.31 3.26 1.86
N TYR A 40 0.47 1.94 1.98
CA TYR A 40 0.70 1.29 3.26
C TYR A 40 1.95 1.83 3.95
N ALA A 41 3.02 2.06 3.19
CA ALA A 41 4.28 2.57 3.69
C ALA A 41 4.17 4.01 4.21
N ALA A 42 3.34 4.84 3.56
CA ALA A 42 3.20 6.25 3.89
C ALA A 42 2.16 6.53 4.99
N THR A 43 1.16 5.65 5.19
CA THR A 43 0.05 5.91 6.12
C THR A 43 -0.17 4.81 7.16
N GLY A 44 0.40 3.61 6.97
CA GLY A 44 0.19 2.45 7.84
C GLY A 44 1.12 2.46 9.04
N CYS A 45 0.56 2.47 10.25
CA CYS A 45 1.34 2.55 11.50
C CYS A 45 1.57 1.19 12.19
N LEU A 46 1.35 0.07 11.51
CA LEU A 46 1.46 -1.30 12.08
C LEU A 46 0.65 -1.46 13.37
N ASN A 47 -0.52 -0.83 13.42
CA ASN A 47 -1.43 -0.87 14.56
C ASN A 47 -2.82 -1.34 14.12
N ARG A 48 -3.71 -1.58 15.09
CA ARG A 48 -5.09 -1.92 14.79
C ARG A 48 -5.81 -0.69 14.21
N THR A 49 -6.50 -0.90 13.10
CA THR A 49 -7.42 0.06 12.48
C THR A 49 -8.85 -0.46 12.57
N TYR A 50 -9.79 0.23 11.92
CA TYR A 50 -11.21 -0.15 11.97
C TYR A 50 -11.47 -1.54 11.34
N TYR A 51 -10.83 -1.83 10.20
CA TYR A 51 -11.08 -3.06 9.43
C TYR A 51 -9.96 -4.11 9.54
N ALA A 52 -8.81 -3.78 10.13
CA ALA A 52 -7.67 -4.69 10.21
C ALA A 52 -6.98 -4.61 11.57
N SER A 53 -6.60 -5.76 12.10
CA SER A 53 -5.72 -5.92 13.26
C SER A 53 -4.28 -5.53 12.93
N ALA A 54 -3.47 -5.31 13.96
CA ALA A 54 -2.05 -5.00 13.79
C ALA A 54 -1.27 -6.14 13.10
N GLY A 55 -1.63 -7.40 13.39
CA GLY A 55 -1.03 -8.58 12.75
C GLY A 55 -1.34 -8.64 11.26
N GLU A 56 -2.62 -8.47 10.89
CA GLU A 56 -3.03 -8.43 9.48
C GLU A 56 -2.33 -7.28 8.73
N GLN A 57 -2.11 -6.13 9.38
CA GLN A 57 -1.34 -5.05 8.77
C GLN A 57 0.11 -5.43 8.49
N LEU A 58 0.76 -6.12 9.43
CA LEU A 58 2.13 -6.59 9.27
C LEU A 58 2.23 -7.61 8.13
N ASP A 59 1.35 -8.60 8.14
CA ASP A 59 1.31 -9.66 7.12
C ASP A 59 1.08 -9.06 5.73
N GLN A 60 0.16 -8.10 5.62
CA GLN A 60 -0.11 -7.41 4.36
C GLN A 60 1.10 -6.61 3.86
N ALA A 61 1.79 -5.88 4.75
CA ALA A 61 2.97 -5.12 4.38
C ALA A 61 4.11 -6.03 3.87
N LEU A 62 4.34 -7.16 4.54
CA LEU A 62 5.33 -8.16 4.13
C LEU A 62 4.96 -8.82 2.79
N ALA A 63 3.69 -9.20 2.62
CA ALA A 63 3.21 -9.80 1.37
C ALA A 63 3.32 -8.83 0.18
N LEU A 64 2.99 -7.55 0.38
CA LEU A 64 3.14 -6.51 -0.64
C LEU A 64 4.61 -6.24 -0.96
N ALA A 65 5.47 -6.17 0.05
CA ALA A 65 6.91 -6.00 -0.15
C ALA A 65 7.49 -7.16 -0.99
N ALA A 66 7.08 -8.40 -0.73
CA ALA A 66 7.52 -9.58 -1.48
C ALA A 66 7.10 -9.57 -2.96
N GLN A 67 5.95 -8.94 -3.27
CA GLN A 67 5.45 -8.80 -4.65
C GLN A 67 6.12 -7.66 -5.43
N CYS A 68 6.77 -6.72 -4.74
CA CYS A 68 7.41 -5.57 -5.37
C CYS A 68 8.91 -5.83 -5.60
N ASP A 69 9.48 -5.19 -6.62
CA ASP A 69 10.93 -5.20 -6.85
C ASP A 69 11.73 -4.64 -5.66
N ALA A 70 12.90 -5.20 -5.38
CA ALA A 70 13.73 -4.81 -4.24
C ALA A 70 14.14 -3.33 -4.31
N ALA A 71 14.42 -2.79 -5.51
CA ALA A 71 14.75 -1.38 -5.66
C ALA A 71 13.53 -0.47 -5.40
N PHE A 72 12.32 -0.92 -5.73
CA PHE A 72 11.10 -0.21 -5.37
C PHE A 72 10.88 -0.21 -3.84
N VAL A 73 11.08 -1.34 -3.18
CA VAL A 73 10.98 -1.45 -1.71
C VAL A 73 11.98 -0.52 -1.03
N ALA A 74 13.24 -0.50 -1.49
CA ALA A 74 14.27 0.40 -0.96
C ALA A 74 13.91 1.88 -1.10
N ARG A 75 13.45 2.31 -2.29
CA ARG A 75 13.00 3.70 -2.52
C ARG A 75 11.80 4.03 -1.63
N THR A 76 10.87 3.10 -1.48
CA THR A 76 9.66 3.28 -0.65
C THR A 76 10.03 3.42 0.83
N ALA A 77 10.97 2.63 1.34
CA ALA A 77 11.47 2.76 2.72
C ALA A 77 12.10 4.14 2.96
N VAL A 78 12.94 4.61 2.03
CA VAL A 78 13.56 5.95 2.12
C VAL A 78 12.50 7.04 2.09
N TYR A 79 11.51 6.94 1.19
CA TYR A 79 10.41 7.90 1.10
C TYR A 79 9.57 7.92 2.38
N ALA A 80 9.20 6.75 2.89
CA ALA A 80 8.40 6.61 4.11
C ALA A 80 9.10 7.28 5.30
N ARG A 81 10.43 7.16 5.43
CA ARG A 81 11.18 7.86 6.48
C ARG A 81 11.30 9.36 6.25
N LYS A 82 11.75 9.77 5.06
CA LYS A 82 12.16 11.17 4.82
C LYS A 82 10.99 12.12 4.55
N VAL A 83 9.93 11.62 3.91
CA VAL A 83 8.80 12.43 3.44
C VAL A 83 7.52 12.12 4.20
N ALA A 84 7.19 10.84 4.37
CA ALA A 84 6.00 10.46 5.14
C ALA A 84 6.24 10.46 6.66
N HIS A 85 7.48 10.68 7.10
CA HIS A 85 7.88 10.75 8.52
C HIS A 85 7.51 9.53 9.37
N MET A 86 7.48 8.36 8.73
CA MET A 86 7.20 7.08 9.38
C MET A 86 8.43 6.52 10.09
N LYS A 87 8.19 5.68 11.12
CA LYS A 87 9.25 5.08 11.95
C LYS A 87 9.39 3.58 11.72
N ASP A 88 8.40 2.79 12.12
CA ASP A 88 8.52 1.32 12.16
C ASP A 88 8.36 0.69 10.77
N MET A 89 7.48 1.25 9.95
CA MET A 89 7.23 0.82 8.58
C MET A 89 8.48 0.86 7.68
N PRO A 90 9.26 1.96 7.58
CA PRO A 90 10.47 1.96 6.77
C PRO A 90 11.56 1.02 7.33
N ALA A 91 11.63 0.82 8.66
CA ALA A 91 12.54 -0.15 9.26
C ALA A 91 12.17 -1.59 8.89
N LEU A 92 10.87 -1.93 8.88
CA LEU A 92 10.36 -3.22 8.41
C LEU A 92 10.73 -3.47 6.96
N LEU A 93 10.44 -2.52 6.06
CA LEU A 93 10.77 -2.64 4.64
C LEU A 93 12.26 -2.84 4.43
N LEU A 94 13.08 -2.11 5.18
CA LEU A 94 14.53 -2.26 5.15
C LEU A 94 14.97 -3.64 5.65
N ALA A 95 14.36 -4.19 6.71
CA ALA A 95 14.63 -5.54 7.17
C ALA A 95 14.35 -6.59 6.08
N THR A 96 13.29 -6.42 5.27
CA THR A 96 13.01 -7.34 4.15
C THR A 96 14.11 -7.35 3.08
N LEU A 97 14.90 -6.27 2.94
CA LEU A 97 16.01 -6.23 1.99
C LEU A 97 17.20 -7.07 2.46
N SER A 98 17.35 -7.32 3.77
CA SER A 98 18.49 -8.11 4.30
C SER A 98 18.56 -9.53 3.74
N THR A 99 17.42 -10.12 3.38
CA THR A 99 17.33 -11.45 2.79
C THR A 99 17.16 -11.46 1.28
N ARG A 100 17.05 -10.28 0.65
CA ARG A 100 16.72 -10.11 -0.78
C ARG A 100 17.84 -9.44 -1.57
N ASP A 101 18.38 -8.35 -1.05
CA ASP A 101 19.40 -7.54 -1.70
C ASP A 101 20.19 -6.72 -0.66
N GLY A 102 21.38 -7.23 -0.30
CA GLY A 102 22.27 -6.61 0.69
C GLY A 102 22.88 -5.28 0.22
N ASP A 103 23.03 -5.07 -1.09
CA ASP A 103 23.58 -3.82 -1.64
C ASP A 103 22.57 -2.69 -1.53
N LEU A 104 21.30 -2.98 -1.87
CA LEU A 104 20.21 -2.02 -1.70
C LEU A 104 19.93 -1.72 -0.23
N LEU A 105 19.99 -2.74 0.64
CA LEU A 105 19.95 -2.55 2.09
C LEU A 105 21.02 -1.55 2.53
N THR A 106 22.29 -1.79 2.16
CA THR A 106 23.43 -0.95 2.54
C THR A 106 23.24 0.50 2.07
N LYS A 107 22.73 0.69 0.85
CA LYS A 107 22.46 2.03 0.28
C LYS A 107 21.29 2.75 0.99
N ALA A 108 20.24 2.03 1.37
CA ALA A 108 19.05 2.61 1.99
C ALA A 108 19.21 2.84 3.51
N PHE A 109 20.03 2.04 4.19
CA PHE A 109 20.26 2.08 5.64
C PHE A 109 20.47 3.49 6.22
N PRO A 110 21.46 4.29 5.77
CA PRO A 110 21.74 5.62 6.34
C PRO A 110 20.65 6.67 6.08
N HIS A 111 19.62 6.32 5.32
CA HIS A 111 18.49 7.20 5.04
C HIS A 111 17.25 6.84 5.85
N VAL A 112 17.24 5.65 6.48
CA VAL A 112 16.13 5.11 7.24
C VAL A 112 16.43 5.06 8.74
N VAL A 113 17.63 4.61 9.11
CA VAL A 113 18.08 4.49 10.51
C VAL A 113 19.04 5.63 10.81
#